data_AF-A0A7S7RTT3-F1
#
_entry.id   AF-A0A7S7RTT3-F1
#
_cell.length_a   1.000
_cell.length_b   1.000
_cell.length_c   1.000
_cell.angle_alpha   90.00
_cell.angle_beta   90.00
_cell.angle_gamma   90.00
#
_symmetry.space_group_name_H-M   'P 1'
#
loop_
_entity.id
_entity.type
_entity.pdbx_description
1 polymer ?
#
loop_
_entity_poly.entity_id
_entity_poly.type
_entity_poly.pdbx_seq_one_letter_code
_entity_poly.pdbx_strand_id
1 'polypeptide(L)'
;MATEPDLTTRQFVRILRELPAHTPAAGLFIKSALNGPGYAGVSKFGYADEREHMLSWFGCQDGNNGSGAYSRKVPNTSARVAYGRLQNAGSLLWIAEALGEDESAVELVAKEALQETDHRRRCKIVRSHFSWERVYALAMKTKGMSAGTGQQGFVL
;
A
#
# COMPACT_ATOMS: atom_id res chain seq x y z
N MET A 1 27.22 -9.03 -2.57
CA MET A 1 25.82 -9.26 -2.13
C MET A 1 25.00 -8.12 -2.73
N ALA A 2 24.08 -8.41 -3.65
CA ALA A 2 23.18 -7.37 -4.16
C ALA A 2 22.33 -6.87 -2.99
N THR A 3 22.36 -5.57 -2.72
CA THR A 3 21.51 -4.93 -1.71
C THR A 3 20.07 -5.17 -2.13
N GLU A 4 19.25 -5.80 -1.27
CA GLU A 4 17.83 -6.00 -1.59
C GLU A 4 17.16 -4.64 -1.87
N PRO A 5 16.25 -4.55 -2.87
CA PRO A 5 15.60 -3.29 -3.19
C PRO A 5 14.79 -2.81 -2.00
N ASP A 6 15.07 -1.59 -1.51
CA ASP A 6 14.37 -0.99 -0.39
C ASP A 6 14.24 0.53 -0.56
N LEU A 7 13.22 1.08 0.08
CA LEU A 7 13.00 2.51 0.22
C LEU A 7 12.96 2.85 1.69
N THR A 8 13.40 4.05 2.03
CA THR A 8 13.08 4.55 3.36
C THR A 8 11.57 4.75 3.49
N THR A 9 11.02 4.54 4.68
CA THR A 9 9.60 4.82 4.99
C THR A 9 9.22 6.25 4.58
N ARG A 10 10.11 7.22 4.80
CA ARG A 10 9.93 8.61 4.36
C ARG A 10 9.90 8.78 2.83
N GLN A 11 10.76 8.08 2.09
CA GLN A 11 10.71 8.09 0.62
C GLN A 11 9.40 7.48 0.12
N PHE A 12 8.95 6.37 0.71
CA PHE A 12 7.72 5.72 0.31
C PHE A 12 6.49 6.58 0.63
N VAL A 13 6.44 7.21 1.81
CA VAL A 13 5.39 8.20 2.17
C VAL A 13 5.28 9.32 1.14
N ARG A 14 6.41 9.85 0.64
CA ARG A 14 6.40 10.88 -0.41
C ARG A 14 5.77 10.38 -1.70
N ILE A 15 6.00 9.12 -2.07
CA ILE A 15 5.38 8.50 -3.25
C ILE A 15 3.88 8.32 -3.02
N LEU A 16 3.49 7.69 -1.91
CA LEU A 16 2.09 7.41 -1.57
C LEU A 16 1.21 8.66 -1.52
N ARG A 17 1.79 9.81 -1.15
CA ARG A 17 1.07 11.09 -1.07
C ARG A 17 0.49 11.54 -2.41
N GLU A 18 1.20 11.26 -3.49
CA GLU A 18 0.83 11.66 -4.86
C GLU A 18 -0.17 10.68 -5.51
N LEU A 19 -0.45 9.55 -4.85
CA LEU A 19 -1.33 8.52 -5.37
C LEU A 19 -2.82 8.87 -5.14
N PRO A 20 -3.73 8.28 -5.93
CA PRO A 20 -5.16 8.48 -5.73
C PRO A 20 -5.64 7.98 -4.36
N ALA A 21 -6.53 8.75 -3.74
CA ALA A 21 -7.14 8.41 -2.44
C ALA A 21 -7.99 7.12 -2.49
N HIS A 22 -8.58 6.84 -3.65
CA HIS A 22 -9.44 5.69 -3.89
C HIS A 22 -9.04 5.00 -5.18
N THR A 23 -9.15 3.68 -5.19
CA THR A 23 -8.92 2.85 -6.37
C THR A 23 -10.13 1.93 -6.59
N PRO A 24 -10.48 1.59 -7.84
CA PRO A 24 -11.67 0.79 -8.13
C PRO A 24 -11.68 -0.59 -7.45
N ALA A 25 -10.69 -1.43 -7.70
CA ALA A 25 -10.72 -2.84 -7.30
C ALA A 25 -10.48 -3.02 -5.79
N ALA A 26 -9.44 -2.38 -5.24
CA ALA A 26 -9.17 -2.41 -3.81
C ALA A 26 -10.26 -1.68 -3.02
N GLY A 27 -10.86 -0.61 -3.57
CA GLY A 27 -12.00 0.06 -2.97
C GLY A 27 -13.22 -0.84 -2.85
N LEU A 28 -13.52 -1.65 -3.88
CA LEU A 28 -14.56 -2.68 -3.81
C LEU A 28 -14.23 -3.74 -2.77
N PHE A 29 -13.00 -4.25 -2.73
CA PHE A 29 -12.56 -5.20 -1.70
C PHE A 29 -12.76 -4.64 -0.29
N ILE A 30 -12.31 -3.41 -0.04
CA ILE A 30 -12.44 -2.75 1.27
C ILE A 30 -13.92 -2.63 1.66
N LYS A 31 -14.79 -2.23 0.74
CA LYS A 31 -16.25 -2.16 0.97
C LYS A 31 -16.85 -3.54 1.28
N SER A 32 -16.51 -4.55 0.49
CA SER A 32 -17.01 -5.92 0.67
C SER A 32 -16.50 -6.54 1.98
N ALA A 33 -15.24 -6.32 2.32
CA ALA A 33 -14.64 -6.83 3.54
C ALA A 33 -15.17 -6.11 4.79
N LEU A 34 -15.39 -4.79 4.72
CA LEU A 34 -15.98 -3.97 5.80
C LEU A 34 -17.37 -4.44 6.25
N ASN A 35 -18.14 -5.05 5.34
CA ASN A 35 -19.45 -5.63 5.64
C ASN A 35 -19.36 -7.11 6.07
N GLY A 36 -18.16 -7.71 6.09
CA GLY A 36 -17.91 -9.07 6.53
C GLY A 36 -17.48 -9.17 8.00
N PRO A 37 -17.72 -10.31 8.67
CA PRO A 37 -17.28 -10.51 10.04
C PRO A 37 -15.75 -10.47 10.13
N GLY A 38 -15.22 -9.53 10.92
CA GLY A 38 -13.81 -9.49 11.32
C GLY A 38 -12.90 -8.50 10.59
N TYR A 39 -13.40 -7.68 9.64
CA TYR A 39 -12.58 -6.67 8.98
C TYR A 39 -12.73 -5.29 9.61
N ALA A 40 -11.63 -4.75 10.14
CA ALA A 40 -11.54 -3.35 10.53
C ALA A 40 -11.02 -2.56 9.31
N GLY A 41 -11.91 -2.07 8.46
CA GLY A 41 -11.51 -1.18 7.37
C GLY A 41 -11.24 0.24 7.87
N VAL A 42 -10.91 1.12 6.93
CA VAL A 42 -10.32 2.45 7.13
C VAL A 42 -11.13 3.35 8.06
N SER A 43 -12.46 3.30 7.95
CA SER A 43 -13.38 4.14 8.74
C SER A 43 -13.39 3.79 10.23
N LYS A 44 -13.09 2.54 10.61
CA LYS A 44 -13.06 2.12 12.02
C LYS A 44 -11.91 2.79 12.80
N PHE A 45 -10.90 3.29 12.09
CA PHE A 45 -9.73 3.95 12.67
C PHE A 45 -9.74 5.48 12.51
N GLY A 46 -10.84 6.06 12.01
CA GLY A 46 -11.01 7.51 11.90
C GLY A 46 -10.29 8.18 10.73
N TYR A 47 -9.81 7.41 9.75
CA TYR A 47 -9.21 7.96 8.52
C TYR A 47 -10.29 8.23 7.46
N ALA A 48 -10.09 9.30 6.67
CA ALA A 48 -10.99 9.67 5.57
C ALA A 48 -10.86 8.73 4.37
N ASP A 49 -9.64 8.27 4.08
CA ASP A 49 -9.34 7.38 2.94
C ASP A 49 -8.14 6.45 3.20
N GLU A 50 -7.94 5.47 2.31
CA GLU A 50 -6.88 4.46 2.44
C GLU A 50 -5.47 5.06 2.27
N ARG A 51 -5.35 6.14 1.49
CA ARG A 51 -4.10 6.87 1.36
C ARG A 51 -3.70 7.49 2.69
N GLU A 52 -4.61 8.18 3.38
CA GLU A 52 -4.36 8.77 4.69
C GLU A 52 -3.93 7.70 5.72
N HIS A 53 -4.63 6.57 5.73
CA HIS A 53 -4.27 5.43 6.56
C HIS A 53 -2.85 4.92 6.27
N MET A 54 -2.46 4.79 5.00
CA MET A 54 -1.10 4.37 4.64
C MET A 54 -0.04 5.43 4.91
N LEU A 55 -0.33 6.72 4.70
CA LEU A 55 0.56 7.80 5.10
C LEU A 55 0.82 7.78 6.61
N SER A 56 -0.22 7.52 7.42
CA SER A 56 -0.09 7.34 8.85
C SER A 56 0.74 6.09 9.19
N TRP A 57 0.44 4.93 8.60
CA TRP A 57 1.17 3.68 8.85
C TRP A 57 2.66 3.81 8.58
N PHE A 58 3.06 4.25 7.39
CA PHE A 58 4.47 4.38 7.04
C PHE A 58 5.14 5.58 7.73
N GLY A 59 4.40 6.67 7.96
CA GLY A 59 4.90 7.88 8.62
C GLY A 59 5.24 7.66 10.10
N CYS A 60 4.50 6.80 10.81
CA CYS A 60 4.77 6.50 12.23
C CYS A 60 5.91 5.50 12.45
N GLN A 61 6.50 4.92 11.40
CA GLN A 61 7.53 3.88 11.56
C GLN A 61 8.86 4.41 12.12
N ASP A 62 9.16 5.70 11.95
CA ASP A 62 10.42 6.31 12.39
C ASP A 62 10.50 6.58 13.91
N GLY A 63 9.49 6.14 14.67
CA GLY A 63 9.54 6.04 16.13
C GLY A 63 9.15 7.30 16.89
N ASN A 64 8.96 8.44 16.23
CA ASN A 64 8.66 9.70 16.94
C ASN A 64 7.17 10.03 17.05
N ASN A 65 6.30 9.44 16.21
CA ASN A 65 4.91 9.93 16.04
C ASN A 65 3.82 8.83 16.07
N GLY A 66 4.13 7.60 16.49
CA GLY A 66 3.16 6.48 16.49
C GLY A 66 2.48 6.23 17.84
N SER A 67 1.18 5.93 17.84
CA SER A 67 0.42 5.49 19.02
C SER A 67 -0.27 4.13 18.78
N GLY A 68 -0.52 3.35 19.84
CA GLY A 68 -1.18 2.03 19.73
C GLY A 68 -0.41 1.04 18.85
N ALA A 69 -1.07 0.45 17.84
CA ALA A 69 -0.44 -0.47 16.87
C ALA A 69 0.67 0.18 16.02
N TYR A 70 0.76 1.52 16.01
CA TYR A 70 1.74 2.31 15.28
C TYR A 70 2.98 2.63 16.13
N SER A 71 2.96 2.33 17.43
CA SER A 71 4.10 2.53 18.35
C SER A 71 5.29 1.66 17.92
N ARG A 72 6.52 2.20 18.00
CA ARG A 72 7.75 1.45 17.74
C ARG A 72 8.78 1.76 18.83
N LYS A 73 9.32 0.73 19.46
CA LYS A 73 10.44 0.86 20.43
C LYS A 73 11.77 1.15 19.73
N VAL A 74 11.92 0.64 18.51
CA VAL A 74 13.07 0.87 17.64
C VAL A 74 12.53 1.44 16.32
N PRO A 75 13.00 2.62 15.88
CA PRO A 75 12.63 3.18 14.59
C PRO A 75 12.85 2.18 13.46
N ASN A 76 11.84 2.00 12.62
CA ASN A 76 11.96 1.27 11.37
C ASN A 76 12.03 2.27 10.20
N THR A 77 13.22 2.37 9.60
CA THR A 77 13.41 3.20 8.41
C THR A 77 13.14 2.44 7.12
N SER A 78 12.92 1.12 7.15
CA SER A 78 12.69 0.30 5.96
C SER A 78 11.21 0.19 5.60
N ALA A 79 10.87 0.65 4.39
CA ALA A 79 9.52 0.50 3.84
C ALA A 79 9.21 -0.96 3.51
N ARG A 80 10.21 -1.75 3.08
CA ARG A 80 10.08 -3.21 2.91
C ARG A 80 9.61 -3.89 4.19
N VAL A 81 10.27 -3.59 5.31
CA VAL A 81 9.89 -4.15 6.61
C VAL A 81 8.51 -3.66 7.06
N ALA A 82 8.18 -2.39 6.82
CA ALA A 82 6.88 -1.82 7.16
C ALA A 82 5.74 -2.46 6.35
N TYR A 83 5.98 -2.71 5.06
CA TYR A 83 5.05 -3.40 4.16
C TYR A 83 4.83 -4.86 4.59
N GLY A 84 5.92 -5.59 4.90
CA GLY A 84 5.82 -6.98 5.37
C GLY A 84 5.06 -7.13 6.71
N ARG A 85 5.06 -6.08 7.54
CA ARG A 85 4.34 -6.04 8.83
C ARG A 85 2.90 -5.56 8.74
N LEU A 86 2.47 -5.04 7.59
CA LEU A 86 1.12 -4.55 7.39
C LEU A 86 0.13 -5.74 7.41
N GLN A 87 -0.83 -5.68 8.34
CA GLN A 87 -1.83 -6.73 8.56
C GLN A 87 -3.22 -6.30 8.05
N ASN A 88 -3.23 -5.52 6.97
CA ASN A 88 -4.45 -5.06 6.33
C ASN A 88 -4.41 -5.42 4.84
N ALA A 89 -5.23 -6.40 4.44
CA ALA A 89 -5.25 -6.90 3.06
C ALA A 89 -5.74 -5.85 2.06
N GLY A 90 -6.71 -5.02 2.43
CA GLY A 90 -7.22 -3.94 1.57
C GLY A 90 -6.19 -2.85 1.37
N SER A 91 -5.43 -2.48 2.40
CA SER A 91 -4.30 -1.57 2.30
C SER A 91 -3.22 -2.12 1.36
N LEU A 92 -2.91 -3.42 1.45
CA LEU A 92 -1.94 -4.07 0.57
C LEU A 92 -2.40 -4.04 -0.90
N LEU A 93 -3.68 -4.32 -1.16
CA LEU A 93 -4.29 -4.20 -2.49
C LEU A 93 -4.26 -2.76 -3.00
N TRP A 94 -4.64 -1.79 -2.16
CA TRP A 94 -4.63 -0.38 -2.50
C TRP A 94 -3.22 0.10 -2.87
N ILE A 95 -2.18 -0.29 -2.12
CA ILE A 95 -0.79 0.07 -2.46
C ILE A 95 -0.43 -0.40 -3.86
N ALA A 96 -0.74 -1.65 -4.21
CA ALA A 96 -0.40 -2.20 -5.53
C ALA A 96 -1.16 -1.45 -6.63
N GLU A 97 -2.48 -1.33 -6.51
CA GLU A 97 -3.34 -0.69 -7.51
C GLU A 97 -3.00 0.79 -7.69
N ALA A 98 -2.83 1.52 -6.58
CA ALA A 98 -2.54 2.95 -6.61
C ALA A 98 -1.17 3.25 -7.23
N LEU A 99 -0.22 2.31 -7.15
CA LEU A 99 1.09 2.41 -7.82
C LEU A 99 1.03 2.05 -9.32
N GLY A 100 -0.15 1.68 -9.84
CA GLY A 100 -0.37 1.40 -11.25
C GLY A 100 -0.29 -0.08 -11.61
N GLU A 101 -0.57 -0.97 -10.67
CA GLU A 101 -0.85 -2.37 -10.98
C GLU A 101 -2.12 -2.50 -11.84
N ASP A 102 -2.19 -3.56 -12.64
CA ASP A 102 -3.37 -3.85 -13.44
C ASP A 102 -4.60 -4.12 -12.57
N GLU A 103 -5.70 -3.41 -12.84
CA GLU A 103 -6.95 -3.50 -12.08
C GLU A 103 -7.51 -4.93 -12.08
N SER A 104 -7.45 -5.64 -13.22
CA SER A 104 -7.95 -7.02 -13.32
C SER A 104 -7.12 -8.00 -12.48
N ALA A 105 -5.81 -7.78 -12.39
CA ALA A 105 -4.94 -8.54 -11.50
C ALA A 105 -5.29 -8.27 -10.02
N VAL A 106 -5.53 -7.01 -9.64
CA VAL A 106 -5.95 -6.64 -8.28
C VAL A 106 -7.31 -7.26 -7.95
N GLU A 107 -8.28 -7.22 -8.86
CA GLU A 107 -9.58 -7.86 -8.68
C GLU A 107 -9.46 -9.38 -8.45
N LEU A 108 -8.61 -10.06 -9.22
CA LEU A 108 -8.43 -11.51 -9.11
C LEU A 108 -7.91 -11.87 -7.71
N VAL A 109 -6.87 -11.17 -7.26
CA VAL A 109 -6.28 -11.38 -5.93
C VAL A 109 -7.25 -10.98 -4.82
N ALA A 110 -8.04 -9.92 -5.02
CA ALA A 110 -9.08 -9.51 -4.10
C ALA A 110 -10.15 -10.60 -3.93
N LYS A 111 -10.63 -11.19 -5.04
CA LYS A 111 -11.61 -12.30 -5.04
C LYS A 111 -11.05 -13.52 -4.31
N GLU A 112 -9.78 -13.87 -4.53
CA GLU A 112 -9.12 -14.96 -3.82
C GLU A 112 -9.00 -14.68 -2.31
N ALA A 113 -8.55 -13.49 -1.94
CA ALA A 113 -8.42 -13.09 -0.53
C ALA A 113 -9.77 -13.04 0.20
N LEU A 114 -10.88 -12.77 -0.49
CA LEU A 114 -12.23 -12.80 0.10
C LEU A 114 -12.70 -14.22 0.47
N GLN A 115 -12.16 -15.27 -0.17
CA GLN A 115 -12.51 -16.67 0.16
C GLN A 115 -11.88 -17.14 1.46
N GLU A 116 -10.81 -16.49 1.91
CA GLU A 116 -10.15 -16.82 3.17
C GLU A 116 -10.84 -16.10 4.33
N THR A 117 -10.94 -16.74 5.50
CA THR A 117 -11.55 -16.15 6.71
C THR A 117 -10.49 -15.62 7.68
N ASP A 118 -9.30 -16.22 7.69
CA ASP A 118 -8.18 -15.78 8.54
C ASP A 118 -7.48 -14.55 7.96
N HIS A 119 -7.50 -13.45 8.73
CA HIS A 119 -6.92 -12.16 8.30
C HIS A 119 -5.43 -12.23 7.96
N ARG A 120 -4.63 -13.07 8.65
CA ARG A 120 -3.19 -13.19 8.40
C ARG A 120 -2.95 -13.94 7.09
N ARG A 121 -3.74 -14.97 6.84
CA ARG A 121 -3.71 -15.72 5.58
C ARG A 121 -4.16 -14.87 4.41
N ARG A 122 -5.19 -14.02 4.56
CA ARG A 122 -5.55 -13.01 3.54
C ARG A 122 -4.37 -12.12 3.18
N CYS A 123 -3.68 -11.55 4.18
CA CYS A 123 -2.51 -10.71 3.94
C CYS A 123 -1.36 -11.50 3.26
N LYS A 124 -1.21 -12.79 3.59
CA LYS A 124 -0.23 -13.66 2.95
C LYS A 124 -0.56 -13.90 1.47
N ILE A 125 -1.82 -14.16 1.13
CA ILE A 125 -2.30 -14.30 -0.26
C ILE A 125 -1.98 -13.01 -1.02
N VAL A 126 -2.38 -11.85 -0.52
CA VAL A 126 -2.11 -10.58 -1.22
C VAL A 126 -0.59 -10.39 -1.44
N ARG A 127 0.24 -10.67 -0.43
CA ARG A 127 1.70 -10.53 -0.54
C ARG A 127 2.39 -11.56 -1.44
N SER A 128 1.78 -12.73 -1.70
CA SER A 128 2.35 -13.68 -2.66
C SER A 128 2.19 -13.21 -4.11
N HIS A 129 1.15 -12.41 -4.40
CA HIS A 129 0.95 -11.80 -5.71
C HIS A 129 1.63 -10.44 -5.84
N PHE A 130 1.55 -9.63 -4.79
CA PHE A 130 2.13 -8.29 -4.71
C PHE A 130 3.27 -8.29 -3.68
N SER A 131 4.40 -8.89 -4.07
CA SER A 131 5.60 -8.88 -3.24
C SER A 131 6.18 -7.47 -3.13
N TRP A 132 7.09 -7.26 -2.17
CA TRP A 132 7.76 -5.97 -2.05
C TRP A 132 8.56 -5.60 -3.31
N GLU A 133 9.20 -6.57 -3.96
CA GLU A 133 9.96 -6.36 -5.19
C GLU A 133 9.07 -5.79 -6.31
N ARG A 134 7.83 -6.29 -6.42
CA ARG A 134 6.83 -5.79 -7.37
C ARG A 134 6.37 -4.38 -7.02
N VAL A 135 6.03 -4.14 -5.76
CA VAL A 135 5.66 -2.81 -5.24
C VAL A 135 6.78 -1.79 -5.44
N TYR A 136 8.03 -2.19 -5.19
CA TYR A 136 9.21 -1.36 -5.40
C TYR A 136 9.38 -1.00 -6.88
N ALA A 137 9.26 -1.98 -7.78
CA ALA A 137 9.36 -1.74 -9.22
C ALA A 137 8.28 -0.76 -9.71
N LEU A 138 7.03 -0.93 -9.27
CA LEU A 138 5.94 -0.01 -9.57
C LEU A 138 6.24 1.40 -9.04
N ALA A 139 6.66 1.52 -7.77
CA ALA A 139 7.00 2.81 -7.16
C ALA A 139 8.14 3.54 -7.89
N MET A 140 9.16 2.81 -8.37
CA MET A 140 10.23 3.40 -9.18
C MET A 140 9.73 3.86 -10.55
N LYS A 141 8.83 3.10 -11.17
CA LYS A 141 8.17 3.49 -12.43
C LYS A 141 7.32 4.75 -12.25
N THR A 142 6.50 4.82 -11.22
CA THR A 142 5.67 6.00 -10.88
C THR A 142 6.54 7.24 -10.68
N LYS A 143 7.66 7.12 -9.96
CA LYS A 143 8.62 8.22 -9.77
C LYS A 143 9.32 8.62 -11.08
N GLY A 144 9.65 7.66 -11.94
CA GLY A 144 10.24 7.93 -13.25
C GLY A 144 9.29 8.68 -14.19
N MET A 145 7.99 8.39 -14.11
CA MET A 145 6.94 9.08 -14.87
C MET A 145 6.72 10.51 -14.37
N SER A 146 6.77 10.76 -13.06
CA SER A 146 6.64 12.12 -12.51
C SER A 146 7.85 13.02 -12.75
N ALA A 147 9.03 12.46 -13.03
CA ALA A 147 10.22 13.20 -13.45
C ALA A 147 10.26 13.53 -14.96
N GLY A 148 9.34 12.96 -15.77
CA GLY A 148 9.34 13.05 -17.23
C GLY A 148 8.38 14.06 -17.86
N THR A 149 7.53 14.74 -17.08
CA THR A 149 6.60 15.74 -17.62
C THR A 149 7.30 17.09 -17.81
N GLY A 150 8.20 17.14 -18.79
CA GLY A 150 9.02 18.32 -19.07
C GLY A 150 9.58 18.33 -20.47
N GLN A 151 8.81 17.92 -21.49
CA GLN A 151 8.95 18.35 -22.89
C GLN A 151 7.88 17.64 -23.74
N GLN A 152 6.79 18.36 -24.04
CA GLN A 152 6.03 18.14 -25.26
C GLN A 152 6.11 19.46 -26.02
N GLY A 153 7.16 19.58 -26.83
CA GLY A 153 7.28 20.63 -27.82
C GLY A 153 6.22 20.38 -28.89
N PHE A 154 5.15 21.17 -28.84
CA PHE A 154 4.24 21.32 -29.96
C PHE A 154 4.94 22.21 -30.97
N VAL A 155 5.49 21.60 -32.02
CA VAL A 155 5.94 22.32 -33.22
C VAL A 155 4.83 22.14 -34.26
N LEU A 156 4.20 23.26 -34.61
CA LEU A 156 3.34 23.40 -35.79
C LEU A 156 4.20 23.45 -37.06
#